data_AF-A0AA91DJ85-F1
#
_entry.id   AF-A0AA91DJ85-F1
#
_cell.length_a   1.000
_cell.length_b   1.000
_cell.length_c   1.000
_cell.angle_alpha   90.00
_cell.angle_beta   90.00
_cell.angle_gamma   90.00
#
_symmetry.space_group_name_H-M   'P 1'
#
loop_
_entity.id
_entity.type
_entity.pdbx_description
1 polymer ?
#
loop_
_entity_poly.entity_id
_entity_poly.type
_entity_poly.pdbx_seq_one_letter_code
_entity_poly.pdbx_strand_id
1 'polypeptide(L)'
;MTAAAAATGVNQLLLSASVAELGALRFTPAGLPAIDLKLEHESTLQEEGKPRQVKTALKAVAFGAIAERLAKQSMGSLWRFQGFLATPGNGKHPVLHIQDFQQD
;
A
#
# COMPACT_ATOMS: atom_id res chain seq x y z
N MET A 1 -30.78 -10.34 13.10
CA MET A 1 -29.37 -10.07 12.74
C MET A 1 -29.24 -8.59 12.42
N THR A 2 -28.77 -7.79 13.37
CA THR A 2 -28.49 -6.37 13.17
C THR A 2 -27.17 -6.23 12.42
N ALA A 3 -27.21 -5.62 11.22
CA ALA A 3 -26.00 -5.21 10.53
C ALA A 3 -25.28 -4.17 11.39
N ALA A 4 -24.03 -4.45 11.77
CA ALA A 4 -23.19 -3.45 12.40
C ALA A 4 -23.02 -2.29 11.42
N ALA A 5 -23.43 -1.08 11.82
CA ALA A 5 -23.17 0.12 11.05
C ALA A 5 -21.66 0.22 10.81
N ALA A 6 -21.23 0.27 9.56
CA ALA A 6 -19.84 0.52 9.22
C ALA A 6 -19.44 1.87 9.84
N ALA A 7 -18.45 1.86 10.73
CA ALA A 7 -17.96 3.06 11.37
C ALA A 7 -17.46 4.05 10.31
N THR A 8 -18.04 5.24 10.27
CA THR A 8 -17.68 6.33 9.37
C THR A 8 -16.41 6.99 9.88
N GLY A 9 -15.26 6.63 9.32
CA GLY A 9 -13.96 7.22 9.68
C GLY A 9 -13.05 7.35 8.46
N VAL A 10 -12.16 8.34 8.48
CA VAL A 10 -11.15 8.52 7.43
C VAL A 10 -9.95 7.65 7.77
N ASN A 11 -9.63 6.70 6.89
CA ASN A 11 -8.38 5.97 6.88
C ASN A 11 -7.83 6.03 5.45
N GLN A 12 -6.89 6.95 5.25
CA GLN A 12 -6.30 7.21 3.95
C GLN A 12 -4.80 7.41 4.11
N LEU A 13 -4.02 6.77 3.24
CA LEU A 13 -2.60 6.99 3.08
C LEU A 13 -2.33 7.36 1.62
N LEU A 14 -1.62 8.46 1.42
CA LEU A 14 -0.98 8.84 0.17
C LEU A 14 0.53 8.80 0.39
N LEU A 15 1.24 7.99 -0.39
CA LEU A 15 2.67 7.76 -0.20
C LEU A 15 3.39 7.65 -1.54
N SER A 16 4.36 8.54 -1.80
CA SER A 16 5.35 8.33 -2.86
C SER A 16 6.39 7.31 -2.38
N ALA A 17 6.58 6.21 -3.09
CA ALA A 17 7.51 5.17 -2.71
C ALA A 17 8.02 4.38 -3.92
N SER A 18 9.19 3.76 -3.79
CA SER A 18 9.68 2.80 -4.76
C SER A 18 9.17 1.39 -4.45
N VAL A 19 9.01 0.56 -5.49
CA VAL A 19 8.69 -0.86 -5.33
C VAL A 19 9.97 -1.63 -4.98
N ALA A 20 10.21 -1.87 -3.69
CA ALA A 20 11.41 -2.55 -3.20
C ALA A 20 11.34 -4.07 -3.39
N GLU A 21 10.16 -4.67 -3.20
CA GLU A 21 9.91 -6.09 -3.48
C GLU A 21 8.54 -6.22 -4.17
N LEU A 22 8.48 -7.03 -5.23
CA LEU A 22 7.25 -7.33 -5.97
C LEU A 22 7.00 -8.84 -5.92
N GLY A 23 5.92 -9.25 -5.28
CA GLY A 23 5.51 -10.65 -5.24
C GLY A 23 4.99 -11.15 -6.59
N ALA A 24 4.79 -12.46 -6.72
CA ALA A 24 4.08 -13.02 -7.86
C ALA A 24 2.58 -12.68 -7.80
N LEU A 25 1.98 -12.37 -8.95
CA LEU A 25 0.53 -12.26 -9.05
C LEU A 25 -0.11 -13.61 -8.68
N ARG A 26 -1.01 -13.58 -7.70
CA ARG A 26 -1.74 -14.75 -7.19
C ARG A 26 -3.24 -14.52 -7.29
N PHE A 27 -4.02 -15.56 -7.02
CA PHE A 27 -5.49 -15.48 -6.99
C PHE A 27 -6.00 -15.95 -5.64
N THR A 28 -7.03 -15.28 -5.12
CA THR A 28 -7.76 -15.76 -3.93
C THR A 28 -8.60 -17.00 -4.27
N PRO A 29 -9.13 -17.74 -3.28
CA PRO A 29 -10.04 -18.85 -3.55
C PRO A 29 -11.28 -18.48 -4.39
N ALA A 30 -11.69 -17.21 -4.35
CA ALA A 30 -12.79 -16.68 -5.16
C ALA A 30 -12.34 -16.21 -6.56
N GLY A 31 -11.08 -16.45 -6.95
CA GLY A 31 -10.53 -16.07 -8.25
C GLY A 31 -10.14 -14.59 -8.38
N LEU A 32 -10.06 -13.84 -7.27
CA LEU A 32 -9.68 -12.42 -7.32
C LEU A 32 -8.14 -12.29 -7.43
N PRO A 33 -7.60 -11.55 -8.42
CA PRO A 33 -6.17 -11.25 -8.48
C PRO A 33 -5.71 -10.54 -7.22
N ALA A 34 -4.53 -10.89 -6.74
CA ALA A 34 -3.90 -10.27 -5.58
C ALA A 34 -2.37 -10.29 -5.74
N ILE A 35 -1.71 -9.26 -5.24
CA ILE A 35 -0.26 -9.17 -5.24
C ILE A 35 0.21 -8.49 -3.95
N ASP A 36 1.26 -9.03 -3.37
CA ASP A 36 1.91 -8.49 -2.18
C ASP A 36 3.17 -7.72 -2.62
N LEU A 37 3.43 -6.58 -1.99
CA LEU A 37 4.58 -5.72 -2.28
C LEU A 37 5.26 -5.27 -1.00
N LYS A 38 6.50 -4.82 -1.13
CA LYS A 38 7.18 -3.98 -0.15
C LYS A 38 7.52 -2.65 -0.80
N LEU A 39 7.11 -1.57 -0.16
CA LEU A 39 7.34 -0.21 -0.59
C LEU A 39 8.43 0.42 0.27
N GLU A 40 9.32 1.19 -0.35
CA GLU A 40 10.31 2.01 0.34
C GLU A 40 10.11 3.48 0.01
N HIS A 41 9.79 4.26 1.03
CA HIS A 41 9.70 5.72 0.95
C HIS A 41 10.98 6.33 1.51
N GLU A 42 11.49 7.32 0.79
CA GLU A 42 12.55 8.20 1.26
C GLU A 42 12.25 9.64 0.84
N SER A 43 12.27 10.57 1.79
CA SER A 43 12.09 12.00 1.54
C SER A 43 12.72 12.86 2.63
N THR A 44 12.73 14.17 2.40
CA THR A 44 13.00 15.17 3.43
C THR A 44 11.72 15.96 3.69
N LEU A 45 11.19 15.89 4.91
CA LEU A 45 9.98 16.59 5.32
C LEU A 45 10.27 17.60 6.43
N GLN A 46 9.33 18.53 6.66
CA GLN A 46 9.40 19.47 7.78
C GLN A 46 8.74 18.86 9.02
N GLU A 47 9.44 18.87 10.15
CA GLU A 47 8.91 18.50 11.47
C GLU A 47 9.32 19.57 12.48
N GLU A 48 8.35 20.22 13.12
CA GLU A 48 8.57 21.39 14.00
C GLU A 48 9.45 22.48 13.36
N GLY A 49 9.26 22.72 12.05
CA GLY A 49 10.00 23.72 11.29
C GLY A 49 11.46 23.34 10.97
N LYS A 50 11.86 22.10 11.20
CA LYS A 50 13.18 21.58 10.86
C LYS A 50 13.09 20.50 9.78
N PRO A 51 14.01 20.49 8.80
CA PRO A 51 14.09 19.39 7.85
C PRO A 51 14.49 18.10 8.56
N ARG A 52 13.76 17.02 8.31
CA ARG A 52 14.03 15.66 8.78
C ARG A 52 14.07 14.70 7.60
N GLN A 53 15.10 13.85 7.55
CA GLN A 53 15.10 12.71 6.64
C GLN A 53 14.10 11.66 7.15
N VAL A 54 13.14 11.32 6.31
CA VAL A 54 12.10 10.32 6.59
C VAL A 54 12.32 9.12 5.70
N LYS A 55 12.45 7.96 6.32
CA LYS A 55 12.54 6.66 5.65
C LYS A 55 11.50 5.72 6.22
N THR A 56 10.74 5.08 5.34
CA THR A 56 9.68 4.15 5.75
C THR A 56 9.67 2.95 4.81
N ALA A 57 9.74 1.74 5.37
CA ALA A 57 9.46 0.51 4.64
C ALA A 57 8.07 -0.01 5.03
N LEU A 58 7.21 -0.27 4.06
CA LEU A 58 5.81 -0.63 4.29
C LEU A 58 5.42 -1.84 3.45
N LYS A 59 4.80 -2.84 4.08
CA LYS A 59 4.14 -3.92 3.34
C LYS A 59 2.86 -3.38 2.70
N ALA A 60 2.59 -3.79 1.48
CA ALA A 60 1.39 -3.42 0.76
C ALA A 60 0.75 -4.62 0.07
N VAL A 61 -0.54 -4.52 -0.18
CA VAL A 61 -1.33 -5.49 -0.93
C VAL A 61 -2.27 -4.77 -1.87
N ALA A 62 -2.41 -5.30 -3.09
CA ALA A 62 -3.41 -4.85 -4.04
C ALA A 62 -4.26 -6.02 -4.51
N PHE A 63 -5.46 -5.71 -4.99
CA PHE A 63 -6.42 -6.68 -5.51
C PHE A 63 -6.97 -6.26 -6.88
N GLY A 64 -7.51 -7.23 -7.63
CA GLY A 64 -8.18 -6.98 -8.90
C GLY A 64 -7.30 -6.28 -9.93
N ALA A 65 -7.87 -5.33 -10.65
CA ALA A 65 -7.17 -4.60 -11.72
C ALA A 65 -5.92 -3.84 -11.23
N ILE A 66 -5.90 -3.39 -9.97
CA ILE A 66 -4.71 -2.75 -9.39
C ILE A 66 -3.57 -3.76 -9.22
N ALA A 67 -3.89 -4.98 -8.77
CA ALA A 67 -2.89 -6.05 -8.67
C ALA A 67 -2.30 -6.42 -10.04
N GLU A 68 -3.15 -6.55 -11.06
CA GLU A 68 -2.72 -6.87 -12.43
C GLU A 68 -1.87 -5.74 -13.04
N ARG A 69 -2.22 -4.48 -12.77
CA ARG A 69 -1.41 -3.32 -13.19
C ARG A 69 -0.06 -3.32 -12.50
N LEU A 70 -0.02 -3.56 -11.18
CA LEU A 70 1.22 -3.59 -10.40
C LEU A 70 2.16 -4.74 -10.80
N ALA A 71 1.61 -5.90 -11.16
CA ALA A 71 2.37 -7.05 -11.62
C ALA A 71 3.21 -6.79 -12.89
N LYS A 72 2.90 -5.72 -13.63
CA LYS A 72 3.61 -5.31 -14.86
C LYS A 72 4.70 -4.25 -14.60
N GLN A 73 4.82 -3.76 -13.37
CA GLN A 73 5.78 -2.71 -13.03
C GLN A 73 7.14 -3.31 -12.67
N SER A 74 8.20 -2.53 -12.85
CA SER A 74 9.56 -2.93 -12.50
C SER A 74 9.86 -2.69 -11.02
N MET A 75 10.66 -3.58 -10.43
CA MET A 75 11.28 -3.30 -9.13
C MET A 75 12.12 -2.01 -9.21
N GLY A 76 12.13 -1.24 -8.14
CA GLY A 76 12.81 0.06 -8.04
C GLY A 76 12.06 1.23 -8.69
N SER A 77 10.96 0.99 -9.41
CA SER A 77 10.16 2.08 -9.99
C SER A 77 9.46 2.90 -8.89
N LEU A 78 9.38 4.23 -9.10
CA LEU A 78 8.80 5.19 -8.18
C LEU A 78 7.36 5.52 -8.56
N TRP A 79 6.46 5.47 -7.58
CA TRP A 79 5.04 5.72 -7.78
C TRP A 79 4.44 6.44 -6.57
N ARG A 80 3.33 7.12 -6.80
CA ARG A 80 2.43 7.60 -5.75
C ARG A 80 1.32 6.58 -5.53
N PHE A 81 1.28 5.99 -4.34
CA PHE A 81 0.28 5.01 -3.93
C PHE A 81 -0.79 5.67 -3.06
N GLN A 82 -2.04 5.29 -3.27
CA GLN A 82 -3.19 5.69 -2.47
C GLN A 82 -3.95 4.47 -1.95
N GLY A 83 -4.38 4.52 -0.68
CA GLY A 83 -5.16 3.45 -0.09
C GLY A 83 -5.47 3.66 1.38
N PHE A 84 -5.63 2.57 2.12
CA PHE A 84 -5.89 2.60 3.56
C PHE A 84 -4.99 1.59 4.30
N LEU A 85 -4.78 1.79 5.59
CA LEU A 85 -3.99 0.90 6.42
C LEU A 85 -4.88 -0.10 7.17
N ALA A 86 -4.50 -1.38 7.17
CA ALA A 86 -5.12 -2.37 8.03
C ALA A 86 -4.06 -3.30 8.63
N THR A 87 -4.28 -3.73 9.87
CA THR A 87 -3.44 -4.75 10.50
C THR A 87 -4.06 -6.12 10.22
N PRO A 88 -3.36 -7.04 9.54
CA PRO A 88 -3.85 -8.41 9.36
C PRO A 88 -4.11 -9.07 10.71
N GLY A 89 -5.08 -9.99 10.80
CA GLY A 89 -5.50 -10.57 12.09
C GLY A 89 -4.35 -11.17 12.93
N ASN A 90 -3.32 -11.71 12.29
CA ASN A 90 -2.12 -12.27 12.95
C ASN A 90 -0.86 -11.41 12.71
N GLY A 91 -1.01 -10.21 12.16
CA GLY A 91 0.08 -9.32 11.78
C GLY A 91 0.49 -8.39 12.93
N LYS A 92 1.79 -8.08 13.00
CA LYS A 92 2.32 -7.10 13.98
C LYS A 92 2.31 -5.66 13.49
N HIS A 93 2.22 -5.47 12.17
CA HIS A 93 2.38 -4.17 11.53
C HIS A 93 1.24 -3.91 10.55
N PRO A 94 0.85 -2.63 10.35
CA PRO A 94 -0.09 -2.25 9.31
C PRO A 94 0.42 -2.63 7.92
N VAL A 95 -0.52 -2.98 7.04
CA VAL A 95 -0.32 -3.20 5.61
C VAL A 95 -1.12 -2.14 4.88
N LEU A 96 -0.50 -1.53 3.85
CA LEU A 96 -1.21 -0.65 2.92
C LEU A 96 -2.05 -1.49 1.96
N HIS A 97 -3.36 -1.33 2.02
CA HIS A 97 -4.29 -1.81 1.01
C HIS A 97 -4.39 -0.77 -0.09
N ILE A 98 -3.70 -1.00 -1.20
CA ILE A 98 -3.63 -0.07 -2.33
C ILE A 98 -4.96 -0.07 -3.07
N GLN A 99 -5.55 1.12 -3.22
CA GLN A 99 -6.76 1.38 -3.99
C GLN A 99 -6.46 2.03 -5.34
N ASP A 100 -5.39 2.81 -5.43
CA ASP A 100 -4.89 3.35 -6.69
C ASP A 100 -3.38 3.65 -6.63
N PHE A 101 -2.77 3.82 -7.80
CA PHE A 101 -1.41 4.28 -7.94
C PHE A 101 -1.17 4.95 -9.30
N GLN A 102 -0.31 5.95 -9.31
CA GLN A 102 0.10 6.69 -10.50
C GLN A 102 1.60 6.98 -10.47
N GLN A 103 2.18 7.21 -11.63
CA GLN A 103 3.60 7.56 -11.71
C GLN A 103 3.79 8.92 -11.01
N ASP A 104 4.80 9.01 -10.16
CA ASP A 104 5.06 10.23 -9.36
C ASP A 104 5.60 11.38 -10.22
#